data_AF-A0A244E0Z5-F1
#
_entry.id   AF-A0A244E0Z5-F1
#
_cell.length_a   1.000
_cell.length_b   1.000
_cell.length_c   1.000
_cell.angle_alpha   90.00
_cell.angle_beta   90.00
_cell.angle_gamma   90.00
#
_symmetry.space_group_name_H-M   'P 1'
#
loop_
_entity.id
_entity.type
_entity.pdbx_description
1 polymer ?
#
loop_
_entity_poly.entity_id
_entity_poly.type
_entity_poly.pdbx_seq_one_letter_code
_entity_poly.pdbx_strand_id
1 'polypeptide(L)'
;MFAERCKTAGEKIHRTVENVEGLYLLKIRPTAVNFGDQFRLDDPYGHDSGGEWYIKNFLRGFYHQSSTKAVPGSPPRHGYLYIEALDPQDGKRYRYTGARKAVRKKDVNAPGVQFELKRNPSYDLNIYEFVLDKAAAIDPAARYGVTYDDISTKEDREYWIAGSSLRVIDLQTNEVIAERIGYMMDWAQGSRAGGRSPWLFAADTACPGFQRNPLRPLIAGHGGGSSAQTGQTLDFVEKTLKPSLN
;
A
#
# COMPACT_ATOMS: atom_id res chain seq x y z
N MET A 1 -2.12 -27.82 5.66
CA MET A 1 -0.95 -26.93 5.49
C MET A 1 -1.32 -25.46 5.64
N PHE A 2 -2.14 -24.87 4.76
CA PHE A 2 -2.51 -23.45 4.83
C PHE A 2 -3.09 -23.00 6.19
N ALA A 3 -4.02 -23.78 6.75
CA ALA A 3 -4.59 -23.48 8.07
C ALA A 3 -3.54 -23.40 9.18
N GLU A 4 -2.45 -24.17 9.10
CA GLU A 4 -1.34 -24.10 10.06
C GLU A 4 -0.56 -22.79 9.91
N ARG A 5 -0.31 -22.34 8.68
CA ARG A 5 0.31 -21.03 8.42
C ARG A 5 -0.52 -19.90 9.02
N CYS A 6 -1.83 -19.93 8.82
CA CYS A 6 -2.75 -18.92 9.35
C CYS A 6 -2.74 -18.79 10.88
N LYS A 7 -2.37 -19.82 11.65
CA LYS A 7 -2.26 -19.72 13.11
C LYS A 7 -1.21 -18.71 13.58
N THR A 8 -0.21 -18.43 12.73
CA THR A 8 0.87 -17.48 13.01
C THR A 8 0.63 -16.10 12.39
N ALA A 9 -0.41 -15.97 11.57
CA ALA A 9 -0.73 -14.74 10.87
C ALA A 9 -1.38 -13.70 11.79
N GLY A 10 -1.21 -12.43 11.45
CA GLY A 10 -1.74 -11.31 12.20
C GLY A 10 -0.75 -10.16 12.34
N GLU A 11 -1.19 -9.12 13.03
CA GLU A 11 -0.37 -7.96 13.37
C GLU A 11 0.14 -8.09 14.80
N LYS A 12 1.42 -7.84 15.00
CA LYS A 12 2.07 -7.69 16.31
C LYS A 12 2.65 -6.28 16.36
N ILE A 13 2.11 -5.43 17.23
CA ILE A 13 2.59 -4.06 17.43
C ILE A 13 3.16 -4.00 18.85
N HIS A 14 4.48 -3.88 18.95
CA HIS A 14 5.19 -3.80 20.23
C HIS A 14 5.25 -2.36 20.75
N ARG A 15 5.30 -1.38 19.84
CA ARG A 15 5.37 0.04 20.18
C ARG A 15 4.68 0.88 19.11
N THR A 16 3.90 1.86 19.55
CA THR A 16 3.34 2.92 18.70
C THR A 16 4.13 4.21 18.90
N VAL A 17 4.35 4.96 17.83
CA VAL A 17 5.07 6.23 17.85
C VAL A 17 4.21 7.34 17.27
N GLU A 18 4.15 8.47 17.95
CA GLU A 18 3.41 9.66 17.53
C GLU A 18 4.29 10.65 16.75
N ASN A 19 3.66 11.54 15.99
CA ASN A 19 4.30 12.68 15.33
C ASN A 19 5.45 12.33 14.38
N VAL A 20 5.28 11.28 13.58
CA VAL A 20 6.28 10.85 12.60
C VAL A 20 6.14 11.68 11.32
N GLU A 21 7.21 12.39 10.94
CA GLU A 21 7.21 13.24 9.74
C GLU A 21 7.49 12.48 8.46
N GLY A 22 8.31 11.43 8.51
CA GLY A 22 8.73 10.69 7.35
C GLY A 22 9.17 9.27 7.65
N LEU A 23 9.19 8.45 6.62
CA LEU A 23 9.56 7.04 6.67
C LEU A 23 10.73 6.76 5.73
N TYR A 24 11.47 5.68 6.02
CA TYR A 24 12.43 5.11 5.10
C TYR A 24 11.93 3.75 4.59
N LEU A 25 11.57 3.66 3.31
CA LEU A 25 11.30 2.39 2.65
C LEU A 25 12.62 1.70 2.30
N LEU A 26 12.94 0.62 3.00
CA LEU A 26 14.17 -0.15 2.78
C LEU A 26 14.12 -0.96 1.49
N LYS A 27 12.91 -1.29 1.02
CA LYS A 27 12.64 -1.99 -0.23
C LYS A 27 11.44 -1.37 -0.93
N ILE A 28 11.51 -1.25 -2.25
CA ILE A 28 10.37 -0.84 -3.08
C ILE A 28 9.82 -2.08 -3.78
N ARG A 29 8.50 -2.26 -3.71
CA ARG A 29 7.81 -3.34 -4.42
C ARG A 29 7.97 -3.21 -5.94
N PRO A 30 8.17 -4.31 -6.68
CA PRO A 30 8.26 -4.24 -8.14
C PRO A 30 6.95 -3.75 -8.75
N THR A 31 7.01 -3.05 -9.87
CA THR A 31 5.81 -2.60 -10.62
C THR A 31 5.05 -3.75 -11.27
N ALA A 32 5.77 -4.81 -11.66
CA ALA A 32 5.18 -5.96 -12.31
C ALA A 32 4.36 -6.79 -11.32
N VAL A 33 3.09 -7.01 -11.64
CA VAL A 33 2.20 -7.89 -10.88
C VAL A 33 2.46 -9.33 -11.27
N ASN A 34 2.69 -10.19 -10.28
CA ASN A 34 2.73 -11.62 -10.48
C ASN A 34 1.30 -12.19 -10.44
N PHE A 35 0.76 -12.52 -11.61
CA PHE A 35 -0.61 -13.06 -11.71
C PHE A 35 -0.71 -14.56 -11.41
N GLY A 36 0.39 -15.31 -11.47
CA GLY A 36 0.37 -16.76 -11.33
C GLY A 36 1.66 -17.48 -11.72
N ASP A 37 2.82 -16.83 -11.55
CA ASP A 37 4.12 -17.50 -11.49
C ASP A 37 4.27 -18.07 -10.08
N GLN A 38 4.20 -19.40 -9.99
CA GLN A 38 4.05 -20.13 -8.74
C GLN A 38 5.25 -19.95 -7.82
N PHE A 39 6.46 -20.01 -8.38
CA PHE A 39 7.71 -20.09 -7.62
C PHE A 39 8.48 -18.76 -7.55
N ARG A 40 7.95 -17.69 -8.17
CA ARG A 40 8.50 -16.35 -8.01
C ARG A 40 8.19 -15.81 -6.61
N LEU A 41 9.25 -15.56 -5.84
CA LEU A 41 9.21 -15.12 -4.44
C LEU A 41 9.12 -13.59 -4.31
N ASP A 42 8.07 -12.99 -4.86
CA ASP A 42 7.86 -11.54 -4.91
C ASP A 42 6.72 -11.03 -4.01
N ASP A 43 6.36 -11.78 -2.98
CA ASP A 43 5.34 -11.45 -1.99
C ASP A 43 3.96 -11.06 -2.58
N PRO A 44 3.25 -12.01 -3.21
CA PRO A 44 1.91 -11.77 -3.75
C PRO A 44 0.88 -11.33 -2.68
N TYR A 45 1.02 -11.76 -1.42
CA TYR A 45 0.10 -11.37 -0.34
C TYR A 45 0.21 -9.88 -0.02
N GLY A 46 1.44 -9.38 0.09
CA GLY A 46 1.70 -7.99 0.44
C GLY A 46 1.65 -7.01 -0.73
N HIS A 47 1.45 -7.49 -1.98
CA HIS A 47 1.50 -6.68 -3.20
C HIS A 47 0.31 -5.72 -3.34
N ASP A 48 0.29 -4.65 -2.53
CA ASP A 48 -0.76 -3.64 -2.57
C ASP A 48 -0.50 -2.51 -3.58
N SER A 49 0.75 -2.30 -3.94
CA SER A 49 1.22 -1.27 -4.88
C SER A 49 2.69 -1.52 -5.22
N GLY A 50 3.09 -1.15 -6.42
CA GLY A 50 4.45 -1.32 -6.93
C GLY A 50 5.08 -0.01 -7.40
N GLY A 51 6.40 0.01 -7.44
CA GLY A 51 7.20 1.12 -7.95
C GLY A 51 6.88 2.45 -7.27
N GLU A 52 6.68 3.48 -8.09
CA GLU A 52 6.37 4.83 -7.61
C GLU A 52 5.04 4.92 -6.83
N TRP A 53 4.06 4.07 -7.16
CA TRP A 53 2.79 4.02 -6.41
C TRP A 53 2.98 3.55 -4.98
N TYR A 54 3.93 2.64 -4.74
CA TYR A 54 4.28 2.20 -3.39
C TYR A 54 4.79 3.37 -2.53
N ILE A 55 5.66 4.22 -3.09
CA ILE A 55 6.15 5.44 -2.41
C ILE A 55 5.00 6.42 -2.19
N LYS A 56 4.24 6.73 -3.24
CA LYS A 56 3.16 7.72 -3.19
C LYS A 56 2.09 7.36 -2.17
N ASN A 57 1.79 6.07 -1.98
CA ASN A 57 0.83 5.61 -0.98
C ASN A 57 1.16 6.05 0.44
N PHE A 58 2.42 6.34 0.76
CA PHE A 58 2.79 6.88 2.06
C PHE A 58 2.81 8.42 2.12
N LEU A 59 2.72 9.14 1.00
CA LEU A 59 2.79 10.59 1.01
C LEU A 59 1.45 11.24 1.32
N ARG A 60 1.50 12.27 2.17
CA ARG A 60 0.33 13.08 2.54
C ARG A 60 -0.34 13.67 1.29
N GLY A 61 -1.65 13.48 1.19
CA GLY A 61 -2.47 14.06 0.12
C GLY A 61 -2.56 13.23 -1.17
N PHE A 62 -1.84 12.10 -1.27
CA PHE A 62 -1.97 11.19 -2.41
C PHE A 62 -3.29 10.41 -2.40
N TYR A 63 -3.75 10.02 -1.21
CA TYR A 63 -5.02 9.33 -1.04
C TYR A 63 -6.16 10.36 -0.89
N HIS A 64 -6.87 10.65 -1.97
CA HIS A 64 -8.08 11.48 -1.88
C HIS A 64 -9.11 10.78 -0.99
N GLN A 65 -9.52 11.48 0.07
CA GLN A 65 -10.41 10.96 1.11
C GLN A 65 -11.65 10.34 0.48
N SER A 66 -11.94 9.09 0.86
CA SER A 66 -13.31 8.60 0.77
C SER A 66 -14.17 9.52 1.64
N SER A 67 -15.30 9.99 1.14
CA SER A 67 -16.30 10.75 1.91
C SER A 67 -16.93 9.93 3.05
N THR A 68 -16.46 8.70 3.29
CA THR A 68 -16.90 7.85 4.38
C THR A 68 -16.11 8.16 5.65
N LYS A 69 -16.83 8.43 6.75
CA LYS A 69 -16.22 8.59 8.07
C LYS A 69 -15.34 7.37 8.37
N ALA A 70 -14.09 7.61 8.76
CA ALA A 70 -13.21 6.55 9.26
C ALA A 70 -13.92 5.81 10.41
N VAL A 71 -13.98 4.47 10.32
CA VAL A 71 -14.54 3.64 11.39
C VAL A 71 -13.57 3.71 12.59
N PRO A 72 -14.06 3.82 13.84
CA PRO A 72 -13.19 3.77 15.02
C PRO A 72 -12.23 2.57 14.95
N GLY A 73 -10.93 2.83 15.12
CA GLY A 73 -9.86 1.82 14.98
C GLY A 73 -9.27 1.68 13.57
N SER A 74 -9.79 2.37 12.55
CA SER A 74 -9.16 2.47 11.23
C SER A 74 -8.07 3.55 11.22
N PRO A 75 -6.93 3.32 10.56
CA PRO A 75 -5.90 4.33 10.39
C PRO A 75 -6.46 5.53 9.60
N PRO A 76 -6.04 6.75 9.94
CA PRO A 76 -6.63 7.95 9.36
C PRO A 76 -6.24 8.18 7.89
N ARG A 77 -5.19 7.49 7.39
CA ARG A 77 -4.61 7.65 6.05
C ARG A 77 -4.15 9.07 5.78
N HIS A 78 -3.50 9.66 6.77
CA HIS A 78 -2.97 11.01 6.65
C HIS A 78 -1.75 11.06 5.75
N GLY A 79 -0.94 10.00 5.73
CA GLY A 79 0.35 9.98 5.06
C GLY A 79 1.38 10.90 5.73
N TYR A 80 2.63 10.74 5.32
CA TYR A 80 3.81 11.39 5.85
C TYR A 80 4.23 12.56 4.96
N LEU A 81 5.00 13.50 5.52
CA LEU A 81 5.51 14.68 4.81
C LEU A 81 6.53 14.29 3.74
N TYR A 82 7.37 13.30 4.03
CA TYR A 82 8.36 12.80 3.10
C TYR A 82 8.59 11.30 3.25
N ILE A 83 9.07 10.68 2.18
CA ILE A 83 9.47 9.28 2.16
C ILE A 83 10.87 9.20 1.61
N GLU A 84 11.75 8.49 2.30
CA GLU A 84 13.05 8.12 1.79
C GLU A 84 13.00 6.70 1.23
N ALA A 85 13.73 6.44 0.15
CA ALA A 85 13.89 5.09 -0.37
C ALA A 85 15.22 4.96 -1.10
N LEU A 86 15.74 3.74 -1.16
CA LEU A 86 16.81 3.39 -2.10
C LEU A 86 16.22 3.24 -3.50
N ASP A 87 16.79 3.94 -4.47
CA ASP A 87 16.45 3.72 -5.86
C ASP A 87 17.10 2.40 -6.32
N PRO A 88 16.31 1.42 -6.80
CA PRO A 88 16.84 0.13 -7.20
C PRO A 88 17.74 0.19 -8.44
N GLN A 89 17.73 1.29 -9.21
CA GLN A 89 18.55 1.42 -10.42
C GLN A 89 19.99 1.84 -10.11
N ASP A 90 20.19 2.75 -9.15
CA ASP A 90 21.51 3.30 -8.82
C ASP A 90 21.97 3.03 -7.39
N GLY A 91 21.11 2.46 -6.54
CA GLY A 91 21.38 2.15 -5.14
C GLY A 91 21.47 3.37 -4.22
N LYS A 92 21.12 4.58 -4.70
CA LYS A 92 21.22 5.81 -3.92
C LYS A 92 19.93 6.09 -3.17
N ARG A 93 20.05 6.78 -2.03
CA ARG A 93 18.90 7.21 -1.23
C ARG A 93 18.35 8.53 -1.74
N TYR A 94 17.05 8.55 -2.02
CA TYR A 94 16.32 9.75 -2.41
C TYR A 94 15.22 10.05 -1.41
N ARG A 95 14.95 11.34 -1.20
CA ARG A 95 13.79 11.84 -0.49
C ARG A 95 12.73 12.25 -1.50
N TYR A 96 11.55 11.70 -1.31
CA TYR A 96 10.36 11.93 -2.08
C TYR A 96 9.40 12.77 -1.25
N THR A 97 8.87 13.82 -1.88
CA THR A 97 7.78 14.64 -1.33
C THR A 97 6.69 14.71 -2.37
N GLY A 98 5.47 15.08 -1.98
CA GLY A 98 4.43 15.28 -2.98
C GLY A 98 3.34 16.21 -2.52
N ALA A 99 2.71 16.85 -3.50
CA ALA A 99 1.63 17.77 -3.27
C ALA A 99 0.66 17.77 -4.46
N ARG A 100 -0.60 18.09 -4.17
CA ARG A 100 -1.62 18.33 -5.19
C ARG A 100 -1.36 19.69 -5.84
N LYS A 101 -0.92 19.71 -7.09
CA LYS A 101 -0.60 20.92 -7.86
C LYS A 101 -1.58 21.07 -9.03
N ALA A 102 -1.94 22.30 -9.37
CA ALA A 102 -2.66 22.59 -10.61
C ALA A 102 -1.68 22.40 -11.77
N VAL A 103 -1.89 21.36 -12.58
CA VAL A 103 -0.98 21.02 -13.68
C VAL A 103 -1.50 21.47 -15.04
N ARG A 104 -2.82 21.58 -15.18
CA ARG A 104 -3.49 21.93 -16.44
C ARG A 104 -4.76 22.73 -16.18
N LYS A 105 -5.34 23.29 -17.24
CA LYS A 105 -6.68 23.87 -17.21
C LYS A 105 -7.63 23.03 -18.06
N LYS A 106 -8.90 22.96 -17.63
CA LYS A 106 -10.00 22.38 -18.41
C LYS A 106 -10.18 23.20 -19.69
N ASP A 107 -10.56 22.53 -20.77
CA ASP A 107 -10.93 23.21 -22.00
C ASP A 107 -12.21 24.02 -21.77
N VAL A 108 -12.08 25.34 -21.91
CA VAL A 108 -13.19 26.27 -21.71
C VAL A 108 -14.30 26.07 -22.75
N ASN A 109 -14.01 25.50 -23.92
CA ASN A 109 -15.00 25.29 -24.97
C ASN A 109 -15.80 23.99 -24.79
N ALA A 110 -15.40 23.12 -23.87
CA ALA A 110 -16.12 21.88 -23.60
C ALA A 110 -17.54 22.19 -23.08
N PRO A 111 -18.61 21.54 -23.62
CA PRO A 111 -19.99 21.84 -23.23
C PRO A 111 -20.25 21.77 -21.73
N GLY A 112 -19.66 20.77 -21.05
CA GLY A 112 -19.78 20.62 -19.60
C GLY A 112 -19.11 21.75 -18.80
N VAL A 113 -17.99 22.29 -19.30
CA VAL A 113 -17.27 23.40 -18.64
C VAL A 113 -18.01 24.72 -18.86
N GLN A 114 -18.53 24.96 -20.07
CA GLN A 114 -19.39 26.11 -20.37
C GLN A 114 -20.66 26.11 -19.51
N PHE A 115 -21.27 24.94 -19.28
CA PHE A 115 -22.41 24.81 -18.40
C PHE A 115 -22.08 25.20 -16.95
N GLU A 116 -20.97 24.70 -16.40
CA GLU A 116 -20.52 25.04 -15.04
C GLU A 116 -20.14 26.52 -14.90
N LEU A 117 -19.48 27.11 -15.91
CA LEU A 117 -19.12 28.54 -15.93
C LEU A 117 -20.36 29.45 -15.97
N LYS A 118 -21.41 29.07 -16.71
CA LYS A 118 -22.69 29.80 -16.72
C LYS A 118 -23.39 29.77 -15.37
N ARG A 119 -23.27 28.65 -14.64
CA ARG A 119 -23.82 28.50 -13.28
C ARG A 119 -22.98 29.23 -12.24
N ASN A 120 -21.66 29.23 -12.38
CA ASN A 120 -20.71 29.87 -11.48
C ASN A 120 -19.53 30.46 -12.28
N PRO A 121 -19.47 31.78 -12.48
CA PRO A 121 -18.36 32.44 -13.18
C PRO A 121 -16.98 32.21 -12.56
N SER A 122 -16.93 31.86 -11.26
CA SER A 122 -15.70 31.54 -10.52
C SER A 122 -15.39 30.03 -10.47
N TYR A 123 -15.96 29.24 -11.38
CA TYR A 123 -15.71 27.79 -11.45
C TYR A 123 -14.21 27.51 -11.63
N ASP A 124 -13.66 26.65 -10.77
CA ASP A 124 -12.24 26.28 -10.84
C ASP A 124 -11.96 25.45 -12.09
N LEU A 125 -11.24 26.07 -13.03
CA LEU A 125 -10.82 25.46 -14.28
C LEU A 125 -9.56 24.61 -14.12
N ASN A 126 -8.90 24.63 -12.96
CA ASN A 126 -7.67 23.88 -12.78
C ASN A 126 -7.96 22.36 -12.70
N ILE A 127 -7.09 21.60 -13.37
CA ILE A 127 -6.97 20.16 -13.22
C ILE A 127 -5.77 19.94 -12.30
N TYR A 128 -6.05 19.32 -11.15
CA TYR A 128 -5.05 19.05 -10.15
C TYR A 128 -4.59 17.60 -10.22
N GLU A 129 -3.29 17.39 -10.10
CA GLU A 129 -2.68 16.08 -9.99
C GLU A 129 -1.73 16.05 -8.79
N PHE A 130 -1.52 14.85 -8.25
CA PHE A 130 -0.51 14.66 -7.24
C PHE A 130 0.86 14.55 -7.91
N VAL A 131 1.68 15.57 -7.70
CA VAL A 131 3.03 15.66 -8.27
C VAL A 131 4.01 15.14 -7.25
N LEU A 132 4.83 14.17 -7.67
CA LEU A 132 5.93 13.63 -6.88
C LEU A 132 7.21 14.41 -7.21
N ASP A 133 7.82 14.98 -6.19
CA ASP A 133 9.14 15.60 -6.27
C ASP A 133 10.18 14.62 -5.69
N LYS A 134 11.33 14.49 -6.36
CA LYS A 134 12.44 13.59 -5.96
C LYS A 134 13.72 14.42 -5.81
N ALA A 135 14.37 14.32 -4.65
CA ALA A 135 15.65 14.97 -4.37
C ALA A 135 16.61 13.97 -3.72
N ALA A 136 17.92 14.21 -3.81
CA ALA A 136 18.89 13.43 -3.05
C ALA A 136 18.56 13.52 -1.56
N ALA A 137 18.56 12.39 -0.84
CA ALA A 137 18.27 12.41 0.58
C ALA A 137 19.41 13.10 1.35
N ILE A 138 19.05 13.85 2.38
CA ILE A 138 19.99 14.56 3.27
C ILE A 138 20.06 13.77 4.57
N ASP A 139 21.23 13.69 5.19
CA ASP A 139 21.38 13.07 6.51
C ASP A 139 20.89 14.01 7.63
N PRO A 140 20.36 13.46 8.74
CA PRO A 140 20.16 12.03 8.99
C PRO A 140 18.96 11.45 8.23
N ALA A 141 19.02 10.14 7.97
CA ALA A 141 17.90 9.39 7.40
C ALA A 141 16.64 9.47 8.27
N ALA A 142 15.48 9.19 7.68
CA ALA A 142 14.26 8.98 8.47
C ALA A 142 14.50 7.87 9.52
N ARG A 143 14.07 8.11 10.77
CA ARG A 143 14.32 7.18 11.89
C ARG A 143 13.65 5.83 11.72
N TYR A 144 12.45 5.79 11.13
CA TYR A 144 11.66 4.57 11.05
C TYR A 144 11.71 3.96 9.66
N GLY A 145 12.13 2.70 9.61
CA GLY A 145 12.22 1.90 8.41
C GLY A 145 10.98 1.04 8.19
N VAL A 146 10.56 0.87 6.94
CA VAL A 146 9.54 -0.10 6.52
C VAL A 146 10.16 -1.04 5.49
N THR A 147 9.99 -2.34 5.71
CA THR A 147 10.46 -3.38 4.79
C THR A 147 9.47 -4.53 4.74
N TYR A 148 9.56 -5.32 3.69
CA TYR A 148 8.79 -6.55 3.56
C TYR A 148 9.65 -7.68 3.01
N ASP A 149 9.21 -8.92 3.23
CA ASP A 149 9.82 -10.13 2.71
C ASP A 149 8.75 -11.16 2.35
N ASP A 150 9.00 -11.90 1.27
CA ASP A 150 8.28 -13.13 1.00
C ASP A 150 8.82 -14.22 1.95
N ILE A 151 7.93 -14.78 2.77
CA ILE A 151 8.28 -15.79 3.78
C ILE A 151 7.81 -17.19 3.38
N SER A 152 7.33 -17.37 2.14
CA SER A 152 6.87 -18.66 1.63
C SER A 152 8.05 -19.63 1.48
N THR A 153 7.87 -20.87 1.92
CA THR A 153 8.79 -21.95 1.57
C THR A 153 8.51 -22.46 0.15
N LYS A 154 9.43 -23.27 -0.40
CA LYS A 154 9.16 -24.00 -1.64
C LYS A 154 7.93 -24.90 -1.53
N GLU A 155 7.79 -25.60 -0.40
CA GLU A 155 6.63 -26.45 -0.12
C GLU A 155 5.34 -25.63 -0.08
N ASP A 156 5.34 -24.43 0.51
CA ASP A 156 4.18 -23.54 0.47
C ASP A 156 3.78 -23.24 -0.98
N ARG A 157 4.76 -22.91 -1.83
CA ARG A 157 4.52 -22.62 -3.25
C ARG A 157 4.00 -23.83 -4.01
N GLU A 158 4.44 -25.05 -3.71
CA GLU A 158 3.91 -26.29 -4.31
C GLU A 158 2.40 -26.44 -4.10
N TYR A 159 1.87 -25.97 -2.97
CA TYR A 159 0.43 -25.93 -2.66
C TYR A 159 -0.25 -24.59 -2.97
N TRP A 160 0.39 -23.73 -3.76
CA TRP A 160 -0.09 -22.39 -4.11
C TRP A 160 -0.39 -21.50 -2.90
N ILE A 161 0.46 -21.59 -1.87
CA ILE A 161 0.42 -20.74 -0.68
C ILE A 161 1.51 -19.67 -0.80
N ALA A 162 1.16 -18.41 -0.62
CA ALA A 162 2.10 -17.29 -0.56
C ALA A 162 2.02 -16.61 0.82
N GLY A 163 3.17 -16.30 1.42
CA GLY A 163 3.32 -15.64 2.71
C GLY A 163 4.11 -14.35 2.63
N SER A 164 3.73 -13.37 3.45
CA SER A 164 4.38 -12.07 3.59
C SER A 164 4.74 -11.78 5.05
N SER A 165 5.90 -11.15 5.27
CA SER A 165 6.19 -10.40 6.50
C SER A 165 6.42 -8.93 6.13
N LEU A 166 5.64 -8.04 6.73
CA LEU A 166 5.81 -6.58 6.65
C LEU A 166 6.26 -6.07 8.03
N ARG A 167 7.39 -5.36 8.09
CA ARG A 167 8.03 -4.94 9.34
C ARG A 167 8.24 -3.44 9.39
N VAL A 168 8.04 -2.89 10.59
CA VAL A 168 8.40 -1.52 10.96
C VAL A 168 9.55 -1.59 11.95
N ILE A 169 10.63 -0.87 11.65
CA ILE A 169 11.90 -0.93 12.37
C ILE A 169 12.27 0.46 12.88
N ASP A 170 12.68 0.58 14.14
CA ASP A 170 13.38 1.78 14.62
C ASP A 170 14.85 1.65 14.24
N LEU A 171 15.31 2.44 13.27
CA LEU A 171 16.68 2.35 12.74
C LEU A 171 17.73 2.89 13.71
N GLN A 172 17.33 3.63 14.77
CA GLN A 172 18.26 4.07 15.80
C GLN A 172 18.58 2.95 16.80
N THR A 173 17.57 2.15 17.19
CA THR A 173 17.75 1.03 18.13
C THR A 173 17.89 -0.33 17.44
N ASN A 174 17.65 -0.37 16.13
CA ASN A 174 17.58 -1.59 15.31
C ASN A 174 16.53 -2.61 15.80
N GLU A 175 15.44 -2.11 16.39
CA GLU A 175 14.35 -2.95 16.93
C GLU A 175 13.19 -3.04 15.94
N VAL A 176 12.65 -4.25 15.75
CA VAL A 176 11.36 -4.44 15.07
C VAL A 176 10.25 -4.06 16.04
N ILE A 177 9.59 -2.93 15.77
CA ILE A 177 8.55 -2.38 16.65
C ILE A 177 7.15 -2.80 16.24
N ALA A 178 6.98 -3.25 15.00
CA ALA A 178 5.78 -3.94 14.58
C ALA A 178 6.07 -4.90 13.42
N GLU A 179 5.31 -5.99 13.36
CA GLU A 179 5.33 -6.95 12.26
C GLU A 179 3.90 -7.37 11.92
N ARG A 180 3.61 -7.45 10.61
CA ARG A 180 2.40 -8.08 10.08
C ARG A 180 2.80 -9.29 9.27
N ILE A 181 2.32 -10.45 9.68
CA ILE A 181 2.46 -11.71 8.95
C ILE A 181 1.11 -12.03 8.30
N GLY A 182 1.14 -12.46 7.05
CA GLY A 182 -0.05 -12.97 6.40
C GLY A 182 0.23 -13.98 5.31
N TYR A 183 -0.77 -14.81 5.03
CA TYR A 183 -0.71 -15.83 4.01
C TYR A 183 -1.97 -15.81 3.15
N MET A 184 -1.88 -16.29 1.92
CA MET A 184 -3.03 -16.57 1.07
C MET A 184 -2.78 -17.81 0.23
N MET A 185 -3.86 -18.43 -0.27
CA MET A 185 -3.79 -19.67 -1.04
C MET A 185 -4.74 -19.66 -2.23
N ASP A 186 -4.27 -20.02 -3.43
CA ASP A 186 -5.19 -20.27 -4.53
C ASP A 186 -5.85 -21.65 -4.36
N TRP A 187 -7.13 -21.63 -4.03
CA TRP A 187 -7.92 -22.84 -3.84
C TRP A 187 -8.04 -23.69 -5.11
N ALA A 188 -7.88 -23.09 -6.29
CA ALA A 188 -7.91 -23.79 -7.57
C ALA A 188 -6.52 -24.28 -8.03
N GLN A 189 -5.52 -24.20 -7.15
CA GLN A 189 -4.19 -24.78 -7.31
C GLN A 189 -3.52 -24.40 -8.64
N GLY A 190 -3.58 -23.12 -9.00
CA GLY A 190 -2.94 -22.56 -10.18
C GLY A 190 -3.77 -22.56 -11.44
N SER A 191 -5.00 -23.09 -11.39
CA SER A 191 -5.87 -23.15 -12.55
C SER A 191 -6.15 -21.75 -13.11
N ARG A 192 -5.90 -21.59 -14.41
CA ARG A 192 -6.22 -20.38 -15.20
C ARG A 192 -7.53 -20.52 -15.98
N ALA A 193 -8.29 -21.57 -15.74
CA ALA A 193 -9.57 -21.81 -16.41
C ALA A 193 -10.53 -20.63 -16.19
N GLY A 194 -11.26 -20.23 -17.24
CA GLY A 194 -12.19 -19.10 -17.18
C GLY A 194 -11.52 -17.73 -16.99
N GLY A 195 -10.22 -17.60 -17.30
CA GLY A 195 -9.50 -16.33 -17.18
C GLY A 195 -9.03 -16.01 -15.76
N ARG A 196 -9.00 -17.00 -14.86
CA ARG A 196 -8.49 -16.83 -13.49
C ARG A 196 -7.03 -16.42 -13.48
N SER A 197 -6.70 -15.54 -12.54
CA SER A 197 -5.33 -15.21 -12.14
C SER A 197 -5.08 -15.77 -10.74
N PRO A 198 -4.36 -16.88 -10.57
CA PRO A 198 -4.23 -17.59 -9.29
C PRO A 198 -3.91 -16.68 -8.10
N TRP A 199 -2.93 -15.79 -8.22
CA TRP A 199 -2.55 -14.92 -7.10
C TRP A 199 -3.56 -13.81 -6.79
N LEU A 200 -4.34 -13.35 -7.77
CA LEU A 200 -5.42 -12.41 -7.51
C LEU A 200 -6.62 -13.06 -6.82
N PHE A 201 -6.90 -14.32 -7.15
CA PHE A 201 -7.97 -15.10 -6.52
C PHE A 201 -7.58 -15.63 -5.14
N ALA A 202 -6.28 -15.91 -4.93
CA ALA A 202 -5.76 -16.30 -3.63
C ALA A 202 -6.07 -15.25 -2.56
N ALA A 203 -6.13 -13.96 -2.91
CA ALA A 203 -6.45 -12.89 -1.97
C ALA A 203 -7.82 -13.05 -1.28
N ASP A 204 -8.76 -13.80 -1.86
CA ASP A 204 -10.05 -14.12 -1.23
C ASP A 204 -9.94 -15.12 -0.06
N THR A 205 -8.85 -15.89 0.01
CA THR A 205 -8.60 -16.88 1.07
C THR A 205 -7.62 -16.37 2.13
N ALA A 206 -7.16 -15.12 2.00
CA ALA A 206 -6.10 -14.54 2.80
C ALA A 206 -6.37 -14.57 4.31
N CYS A 207 -5.32 -14.79 5.10
CA CYS A 207 -5.32 -14.74 6.56
C CYS A 207 -4.11 -13.89 7.06
N PRO A 208 -4.34 -12.76 7.76
CA PRO A 208 -5.62 -12.07 7.86
C PRO A 208 -6.09 -11.61 6.47
N GLY A 209 -7.41 -11.58 6.29
CA GLY A 209 -8.02 -11.05 5.06
C GLY A 209 -7.83 -9.54 4.93
N PHE A 210 -8.09 -9.00 3.73
CA PHE A 210 -7.90 -7.58 3.41
C PHE A 210 -9.11 -6.70 3.74
N GLN A 211 -10.07 -7.22 4.52
CA GLN A 211 -11.29 -6.52 4.88
C GLN A 211 -11.00 -5.38 5.87
N ARG A 212 -11.42 -4.16 5.51
CA ARG A 212 -11.25 -2.96 6.35
C ARG A 212 -12.45 -2.66 7.24
N ASN A 213 -13.64 -2.97 6.75
CA ASN A 213 -14.89 -2.82 7.51
C ASN A 213 -15.45 -4.21 7.79
N PRO A 214 -15.38 -4.71 9.04
CA PRO A 214 -15.92 -6.02 9.42
C PRO A 214 -17.40 -6.22 9.07
N LEU A 215 -18.18 -5.12 9.02
CA LEU A 215 -19.62 -5.13 8.70
C LEU A 215 -19.91 -5.18 7.20
N ARG A 216 -18.90 -5.05 6.35
CA ARG A 216 -19.03 -5.16 4.89
C ARG A 216 -18.08 -6.24 4.38
N PRO A 217 -18.55 -7.50 4.27
CA PRO A 217 -17.74 -8.60 3.77
C PRO A 217 -17.23 -8.30 2.37
N LEU A 218 -15.99 -8.69 2.08
CA LEU A 218 -15.50 -8.71 0.71
C LEU A 218 -16.19 -9.87 0.00
N ILE A 219 -17.17 -9.57 -0.85
CA ILE A 219 -17.85 -10.56 -1.68
C ILE A 219 -17.18 -10.55 -3.05
N ALA A 220 -17.01 -11.72 -3.67
CA ALA A 220 -16.40 -11.87 -5.00
C ALA A 220 -17.02 -10.96 -6.09
N GLY A 221 -18.30 -10.58 -5.96
CA GLY A 221 -18.99 -9.65 -6.87
C GLY A 221 -18.72 -8.15 -6.65
N HIS A 222 -17.98 -7.77 -5.61
CA HIS A 222 -17.64 -6.38 -5.26
C HIS A 222 -16.14 -6.05 -5.42
N GLY A 223 -15.41 -6.85 -6.22
CA GLY A 223 -13.98 -6.65 -6.50
C GLY A 223 -13.04 -7.64 -5.82
N GLY A 224 -13.54 -8.52 -4.93
CA GLY A 224 -12.75 -9.56 -4.26
C GLY A 224 -11.62 -9.03 -3.36
N GLY A 225 -10.86 -9.93 -2.75
CA GLY A 225 -9.74 -9.68 -1.84
C GLY A 225 -8.60 -8.91 -2.50
N SER A 226 -8.33 -9.15 -3.78
CA SER A 226 -7.24 -8.50 -4.51
C SER A 226 -7.46 -6.99 -4.66
N SER A 227 -8.70 -6.56 -4.95
CA SER A 227 -9.02 -5.13 -4.98
C SER A 227 -8.85 -4.44 -3.61
N ALA A 228 -8.97 -5.20 -2.53
CA ALA A 228 -8.85 -4.73 -1.16
C ALA A 228 -7.40 -4.72 -0.63
N GLN A 229 -6.44 -5.32 -1.37
CA GLN A 229 -5.02 -5.26 -1.04
C GLN A 229 -4.49 -3.83 -1.09
N THR A 230 -4.92 -3.03 -2.07
CA THR A 230 -4.44 -1.65 -2.29
C THR A 230 -4.47 -0.82 -1.01
N GLY A 231 -3.32 -0.33 -0.55
CA GLY A 231 -3.14 0.52 0.63
C GLY A 231 -3.07 -0.21 1.99
N GLN A 232 -3.06 -1.54 2.01
CA GLN A 232 -2.95 -2.32 3.25
C GLN A 232 -1.64 -2.10 4.00
N THR A 233 -0.55 -1.83 3.28
CA THR A 233 0.75 -1.50 3.88
C THR A 233 0.66 -0.19 4.64
N LEU A 234 0.11 0.86 4.02
CA LEU A 234 -0.11 2.15 4.70
C LEU A 234 -0.96 1.96 5.96
N ASP A 235 -2.05 1.20 5.84
CA ASP A 235 -2.97 0.99 6.94
C ASP A 235 -2.26 0.37 8.17
N PHE A 236 -1.41 -0.64 7.96
CA PHE A 236 -0.63 -1.24 9.03
C PHE A 236 0.45 -0.30 9.58
N VAL A 237 1.18 0.39 8.70
CA VAL A 237 2.26 1.28 9.11
C VAL A 237 1.70 2.45 9.93
N GLU A 238 0.58 3.05 9.53
CA GLU A 238 -0.07 4.12 10.31
C GLU A 238 -0.73 3.65 11.61
N LYS A 239 -1.00 2.35 11.80
CA LYS A 239 -1.36 1.85 13.13
C LYS A 239 -0.18 1.96 14.10
N THR A 240 1.04 1.80 13.59
CA THR A 240 2.30 1.76 14.35
C THR A 240 2.96 3.14 14.46
N LEU A 241 3.00 3.90 13.38
CA LEU A 241 3.65 5.20 13.26
C LEU A 241 2.59 6.23 12.90
N LYS A 242 2.14 7.04 13.86
CA LYS A 242 1.15 8.08 13.60
C LYS A 242 1.82 9.25 12.89
N PRO A 243 1.34 9.65 11.70
CA PRO A 243 1.91 10.79 11.01
C PRO A 243 1.76 12.07 11.85
N SER A 244 2.75 12.95 11.77
CA SER A 244 2.63 14.32 12.30
C SER A 244 1.41 15.01 11.67
N LEU A 245 0.66 15.81 12.44
CA LEU A 245 -0.47 16.59 11.91
C LEU A 245 -0.14 18.08 11.70
N ASN A 246 1.08 18.46 12.08
CA ASN A 246 1.60 19.80 11.91
C ASN A 246 1.98 20.07 10.45
#